data_AF-A0A967WKD9-F1
#
_entry.id   AF-A0A967WKD9-F1
#
_cell.length_a   1.000
_cell.length_b   1.000
_cell.length_c   1.000
_cell.angle_alpha   90.00
_cell.angle_beta   90.00
_cell.angle_gamma   90.00
#
_symmetry.space_group_name_H-M   'P 1'
#
loop_
_entity.id
_entity.type
_entity.pdbx_description
1 polymer ?
#
loop_
_entity_poly.entity_id
_entity_poly.type
_entity_poly.pdbx_seq_one_letter_code
_entity_poly.pdbx_strand_id
1 'polypeptide(L)'
;MRASGQPYIVHSVEVARMLAELGLDHHAVAAGLLHDVVEDTDWTVDDLRKHFDDEIAYLVDGVTKLAYIDTMSKMGKRDIEAQ
;
A
#
# COMPACT_ATOMS: atom_id res chain seq x y z
N MET A 1 -1.03 -16.30 -0.27
CA MET A 1 -1.40 -16.06 -1.68
C MET A 1 -2.50 -15.01 -1.68
N ARG A 2 -2.46 -13.99 -2.56
CA ARG A 2 -3.66 -13.15 -2.76
C ARG A 2 -4.82 -14.03 -3.22
N ALA A 3 -6.06 -13.55 -3.03
CA ALA A 3 -7.26 -14.23 -3.53
C ALA A 3 -7.22 -14.54 -5.04
N SER A 4 -6.30 -13.92 -5.79
CA SER A 4 -6.04 -14.10 -7.22
C SER A 4 -5.06 -15.24 -7.60
N GLY A 5 -4.35 -15.86 -6.64
CA GLY A 5 -3.42 -16.97 -6.92
C GLY A 5 -2.03 -16.57 -7.45
N GLN A 6 -1.73 -15.28 -7.62
CA GLN A 6 -0.39 -14.82 -8.03
C GLN A 6 0.60 -14.72 -6.84
N PRO A 7 1.92 -14.87 -7.07
CA PRO A 7 2.92 -14.66 -6.03
C PRO A 7 2.84 -13.23 -5.52
N TYR A 8 2.82 -13.08 -4.20
CA TYR A 8 2.65 -11.82 -3.47
C TYR A 8 3.57 -10.70 -3.98
N ILE A 9 4.80 -11.06 -4.38
CA ILE A 9 5.85 -10.14 -4.80
C ILE A 9 5.62 -9.51 -6.18
N VAL A 10 4.84 -10.14 -7.07
CA VAL A 10 4.72 -9.67 -8.47
C VAL A 10 4.03 -8.31 -8.53
N HIS A 11 2.96 -8.13 -7.76
CA HIS A 11 2.23 -6.85 -7.69
C HIS A 11 3.14 -5.72 -7.20
N SER A 12 3.77 -5.91 -6.04
CA SER A 12 4.60 -4.88 -5.42
C SER A 12 5.83 -4.53 -6.28
N VAL A 13 6.41 -5.50 -6.97
CA VAL A 13 7.52 -5.27 -7.90
C VAL A 13 7.09 -4.47 -9.12
N GLU A 14 5.95 -4.79 -9.74
CA GLU A 14 5.46 -4.02 -10.89
C GLU A 14 5.07 -2.58 -10.49
N VAL A 15 4.49 -2.37 -9.30
CA VAL A 15 4.22 -1.02 -8.77
C VAL A 15 5.53 -0.25 -8.60
N ALA A 16 6.53 -0.82 -7.92
CA ALA A 16 7.83 -0.18 -7.73
C ALA A 16 8.52 0.13 -9.07
N ARG A 17 8.43 -0.79 -10.03
CA ARG A 17 8.95 -0.60 -11.39
C ARG A 17 8.26 0.57 -12.10
N MET A 18 6.94 0.66 -12.06
CA MET A 18 6.21 1.78 -12.67
C MET A 18 6.62 3.12 -12.05
N LEU A 19 6.78 3.18 -10.73
CA LEU A 19 7.24 4.41 -10.06
C LEU A 19 8.65 4.80 -10.48
N ALA A 20 9.54 3.83 -10.66
CA ALA A 20 10.88 4.06 -11.16
C ALA A 20 10.88 4.53 -12.64
N GLU A 21 10.03 3.94 -13.49
CA GLU A 21 9.85 4.34 -14.89
C GLU A 21 9.28 5.76 -15.03
N LEU A 22 8.45 6.19 -14.08
CA LEU A 22 7.95 7.56 -13.96
C LEU A 22 9.01 8.55 -13.43
N GLY A 23 10.17 8.06 -12.98
CA GLY A 23 11.27 8.90 -12.49
C GLY A 23 11.06 9.45 -11.07
N LEU A 24 10.24 8.79 -10.25
CA LEU A 24 10.12 9.16 -8.84
C LEU A 24 11.39 8.80 -8.07
N ASP A 25 11.55 9.43 -6.90
CA ASP A 25 12.69 9.16 -6.03
C ASP A 25 12.63 7.76 -5.39
N HIS A 26 13.75 7.39 -4.76
CA HIS A 26 13.93 6.11 -4.10
C HIS A 26 12.97 5.86 -2.93
N HIS A 27 12.51 6.90 -2.21
CA HIS A 27 11.55 6.74 -1.13
C HIS A 27 10.19 6.32 -1.69
N ALA A 28 9.75 6.95 -2.79
CA ALA A 28 8.50 6.58 -3.46
C ALA A 28 8.56 5.16 -4.04
N VAL A 29 9.67 4.78 -4.69
CA VAL A 29 9.84 3.43 -5.24
C VAL A 29 9.84 2.37 -4.11
N ALA A 30 10.55 2.64 -3.01
CA ALA A 30 10.57 1.74 -1.85
C ALA A 30 9.20 1.65 -1.17
N ALA A 31 8.49 2.76 -1.00
CA ALA A 31 7.12 2.78 -0.48
C ALA A 31 6.17 1.97 -1.38
N GLY A 32 6.29 2.09 -2.71
CA GLY A 32 5.52 1.26 -3.64
C GLY A 32 5.80 -0.23 -3.53
N LEU A 33 7.05 -0.62 -3.24
CA LEU A 33 7.40 -2.02 -2.99
C LEU A 33 6.83 -2.54 -1.65
N LEU A 34 6.72 -1.67 -0.65
CA LEU A 34 6.34 -2.01 0.72
C LEU A 34 4.86 -1.72 1.06
N HIS A 35 4.09 -1.12 0.15
CA HIS A 35 2.78 -0.53 0.46
C HIS A 35 1.79 -1.48 1.13
N ASP A 36 1.79 -2.76 0.75
CA ASP A 36 0.87 -3.77 1.29
C ASP A 36 1.42 -4.48 2.55
N VAL A 37 2.67 -4.23 2.96
CA VAL A 37 3.34 -4.99 4.05
C VAL A 37 2.63 -4.81 5.39
N VAL A 38 2.18 -3.60 5.71
CA VAL A 38 1.47 -3.31 6.98
C VAL A 38 0.07 -3.91 6.98
N GLU A 39 -0.54 -4.11 5.81
CA GLU A 39 -1.90 -4.65 5.68
C GLU A 39 -1.91 -6.20 5.69
N ASP A 40 -0.88 -6.82 5.12
CA ASP A 40 -0.84 -8.27 4.89
C ASP A 40 0.10 -9.04 5.82
N THR A 41 0.82 -8.37 6.72
CA THR A 41 1.78 -8.99 7.65
C THR A 41 1.69 -8.39 9.06
N ASP A 42 2.40 -8.97 10.02
CA ASP A 42 2.46 -8.46 11.40
C ASP A 42 3.36 -7.21 11.56
N TRP A 43 3.91 -6.67 10.47
CA TRP A 43 4.75 -5.47 10.52
C TRP A 43 3.91 -4.22 10.76
N THR A 44 4.43 -3.35 11.62
CA THR A 44 3.81 -2.04 11.90
C THR A 44 4.52 -0.91 11.14
N VAL A 45 3.87 0.25 11.06
CA VAL A 45 4.51 1.49 10.55
C VAL A 45 5.77 1.84 11.35
N ASP A 46 5.77 1.57 12.66
CA ASP A 46 6.94 1.78 13.51
C ASP A 46 8.08 0.81 13.18
N ASP A 47 7.77 -0.40 12.72
CA ASP A 47 8.79 -1.35 12.25
C ASP A 47 9.40 -0.88 10.92
N LEU A 48 8.59 -0.36 10.00
CA LEU A 48 9.09 0.24 8.77
C LEU A 48 10.03 1.42 9.06
N ARG A 49 9.64 2.30 10.00
CA ARG A 49 10.46 3.44 10.43
C ARG A 49 11.82 2.99 10.98
N LYS A 50 11.85 1.91 11.75
CA LYS A 50 13.10 1.38 12.35
C LYS A 50 14.02 0.71 11.33
N HIS A 51 13.47 0.08 10.29
CA HIS A 51 14.24 -0.74 9.35
C HIS A 51 14.60 -0.04 8.04
N PHE A 52 13.87 1.02 7.66
CA PHE A 52 14.07 1.74 6.41
C PHE A 52 14.38 3.22 6.68
N ASP A 53 13.35 4.06 6.74
CA ASP A 53 13.44 5.47 7.15
C ASP A 53 12.04 6.04 7.47
N ASP A 54 12.01 7.26 7.98
CA ASP A 54 10.78 7.99 8.34
C ASP A 54 9.89 8.33 7.13
N GLU A 55 10.49 8.62 5.98
CA GLU A 55 9.79 9.07 4.78
C GLU A 55 9.06 7.91 4.07
N ILE A 56 9.71 6.75 3.96
CA ILE A 56 9.09 5.50 3.50
C ILE A 56 7.93 5.12 4.43
N ALA A 57 8.14 5.14 5.75
CA ALA A 57 7.10 4.81 6.71
C ALA A 57 5.89 5.75 6.59
N TYR A 58 6.14 7.05 6.40
CA TYR A 58 5.10 8.06 6.18
C TYR A 58 4.30 7.80 4.89
N LEU A 59 4.98 7.49 3.79
CA LEU A 59 4.33 7.22 2.50
C LEU A 59 3.45 5.96 2.58
N VAL A 60 3.95 4.88 3.18
CA VAL A 60 3.18 3.62 3.35
C VAL A 60 1.94 3.85 4.23
N ASP A 61 2.08 4.52 5.37
CA ASP A 61 0.96 4.88 6.24
C ASP A 61 -0.10 5.72 5.50
N GLY A 62 0.35 6.67 4.67
CA GLY A 62 -0.51 7.49 3.84
C GLY A 62 -1.36 6.67 2.86
N VAL A 63 -0.75 5.76 2.09
CA VAL A 63 -1.47 4.97 1.08
C VAL A 63 -2.43 3.94 1.70
N THR A 64 -2.07 3.32 2.82
CA THR A 64 -2.96 2.41 3.56
C THR A 64 -4.20 3.14 4.08
N LYS A 65 -4.04 4.35 4.62
CA LYS A 65 -5.19 5.17 5.06
C LYS A 65 -6.11 5.56 3.91
N LEU A 66 -5.55 5.89 2.74
CA LEU A 66 -6.34 6.21 1.56
C LEU A 66 -7.16 5.00 1.08
N ALA A 67 -6.57 3.80 1.09
CA ALA A 67 -7.27 2.55 0.76
C ALA A 67 -8.45 2.28 1.71
N TYR A 68 -8.26 2.55 3.00
CA TYR A 68 -9.33 2.44 4.00
C TYR A 68 -10.48 3.42 3.74
N ILE A 69 -10.19 4.69 3.45
CA ILE A 69 -11.20 5.72 3.16
C ILE A 69 -12.01 5.35 1.91
N ASP A 70 -11.36 4.87 0.85
CA ASP A 70 -12.04 4.40 -0.37
C ASP A 70 -12.99 3.23 -0.07
N THR A 71 -12.55 2.30 0.77
CA THR A 71 -13.37 1.16 1.22
C THR A 71 -14.62 1.61 1.98
N MET A 72 -14.48 2.57 2.91
CA MET A 72 -15.60 3.13 3.68
C MET A 72 -16.59 3.90 2.80
N SER A 73 -16.08 4.70 1.86
CA SER A 73 -16.91 5.44 0.89
C SER A 73 -17.78 4.50 0.04
N LYS A 74 -17.22 3.37 -0.39
CA LYS A 74 -17.95 2.33 -1.15
C LYS A 74 -18.99 1.60 -0.31
N MET A 75 -18.83 1.52 1.02
CA MET A 75 -19.83 0.91 1.89
C MET A 75 -21.02 1.84 2.10
N GLY A 76 -20.78 3.12 2.39
CA GLY A 76 -21.83 4.12 2.56
C GLY A 76 -22.71 4.31 1.31
N LYS A 77 -22.16 4.13 0.10
CA LYS A 77 -22.96 4.16 -1.14
C LYS A 77 -23.85 2.93 -1.33
N ARG A 78 -23.37 1.74 -0.96
CA ARG A 78 -24.14 0.48 -1.07
C ARG A 78 -25.34 0.47 -0.13
N ASP A 79 -25.21 1.09 1.04
CA ASP A 79 -26.31 1.18 2.01
C ASP A 79 -27.43 2.14 1.53
N ILE A 80 -27.12 3.13 0.70
CA ILE A 80 -28.09 4.06 0.10
C ILE A 80 -28.82 3.42 -1.08
N GLU A 81 -28.15 2.60 -1.89
CA GLU A 81 -28.73 1.94 -3.07
C GLU A 81 -29.55 0.68 -2.72
N ALA A 82 -29.38 0.14 -1.52
CA ALA A 82 -30.11 -1.03 -1.02
C ALA A 82 -31.43 -0.68 -0.27
N GLN A 83 -31.83 0.60 -0.26
CA GLN A 83 -33.10 1.11 0.28
C GLN A 83 -34.02 1.64 -0.83
#